data_AF-A0A2D6ACV0-F1
#
_entry.id   AF-A0A2D6ACV0-F1
#
_cell.length_a   1.000
_cell.length_b   1.000
_cell.length_c   1.000
_cell.angle_alpha   90.00
_cell.angle_beta   90.00
_cell.angle_gamma   90.00
#
_symmetry.space_group_name_H-M   'P 1'
#
loop_
_entity.id
_entity.type
_entity.pdbx_description
1 polymer ?
#
loop_
_entity_poly.entity_id
_entity_poly.type
_entity_poly.pdbx_seq_one_letter_code
_entity_poly.pdbx_strand_id
1 'polypeptide(L)'
;MSLLRRGTPVARARIVSETAPLRADVERVVLDDSRKSCCEACTDAYFGDPDRIGSVSLTYGDRFADEGGIDPPECLCNCCGTKRSLVLICNAAAAVLHAVLFVSLLVIVIAWDIDLTRPLISRVTIWEKIDADQPQDVCFHSAKCAIPSPKISLNTTNGEFSIYARQVDYGSLSLQWLVLSFSFLSATFQGLRPLVNSAERNLRPCLARVFCGCCYESNNTERLRTPPSEMEVRSSYLRDVMLGVNSTRFVEYAFSATTMILAIAFTLNVEEFVVYVMLATSTAATQLMGLVAELLLEKNKAYRKELFPAAWILHSTGWLLQIGVFWTIVLSFQLSASEAESMRGVEPPAFVYVIVWSMLALFGSFGVVQLVDFCHRTCYDVAPLADAVGDKDFKCCRNTWWCTQRRCFGCPSREANELAFIVLSLSAKALLSLLVASNLFMAP
;
A
#
# COMPACT_ATOMS: atom_id res chain seq x y z
N MET A 1 -59.40 -32.13 -34.88
CA MET A 1 -59.47 -31.48 -33.55
C MET A 1 -58.82 -30.10 -33.68
N SER A 2 -59.42 -29.04 -34.21
CA SER A 2 -60.71 -28.37 -33.97
C SER A 2 -60.95 -27.94 -32.52
N LEU A 3 -60.79 -26.63 -32.26
CA LEU A 3 -61.67 -25.68 -31.52
C LEU A 3 -60.78 -24.52 -31.01
N LEU A 4 -60.86 -23.28 -31.55
CA LEU A 4 -61.87 -22.22 -31.33
C LEU A 4 -61.85 -21.71 -29.86
N ARG A 5 -61.91 -20.43 -29.47
CA ARG A 5 -62.16 -19.11 -30.10
C ARG A 5 -62.16 -18.03 -28.98
N ARG A 6 -62.06 -16.74 -29.38
CA ARG A 6 -62.58 -15.49 -28.73
C ARG A 6 -61.87 -15.01 -27.45
N GLY A 7 -61.52 -13.74 -27.21
CA GLY A 7 -61.88 -12.46 -27.84
C GLY A 7 -62.95 -11.71 -27.04
N THR A 8 -62.59 -10.65 -26.29
CA THR A 8 -63.15 -9.27 -26.33
C THR A 8 -62.75 -8.41 -25.10
N PRO A 9 -62.73 -7.07 -25.24
CA PRO A 9 -62.36 -6.10 -24.20
C PRO A 9 -63.59 -5.44 -23.53
N VAL A 10 -63.38 -4.79 -22.38
CA VAL A 10 -64.37 -3.89 -21.75
C VAL A 10 -63.69 -2.58 -21.33
N ALA A 11 -64.36 -1.47 -21.65
CA ALA A 11 -63.98 -0.10 -21.36
C ALA A 11 -64.84 0.50 -20.23
N ARG A 12 -64.36 1.65 -19.72
CA ARG A 12 -65.08 2.76 -19.05
C ARG A 12 -65.47 2.62 -17.57
N ALA A 13 -64.94 3.51 -16.73
CA ALA A 13 -65.74 4.58 -16.10
C ALA A 13 -64.83 5.64 -15.44
N ARG A 14 -65.31 6.89 -15.51
CA ARG A 14 -64.75 8.16 -15.05
C ARG A 14 -65.37 8.47 -13.67
N ILE A 15 -64.58 8.89 -12.68
CA ILE A 15 -65.09 9.64 -11.53
C ILE A 15 -64.20 10.88 -11.32
N VAL A 16 -64.87 12.02 -11.31
CA VAL A 16 -64.41 13.35 -10.95
C VAL A 16 -64.64 13.52 -9.45
N SER A 17 -63.67 14.07 -8.71
CA SER A 17 -64.01 14.90 -7.54
C SER A 17 -62.95 15.97 -7.33
N GLU A 18 -63.37 17.21 -7.60
CA GLU A 18 -62.75 18.43 -7.10
C GLU A 18 -62.72 18.43 -5.57
N THR A 19 -61.58 18.75 -4.97
CA THR A 19 -61.54 19.35 -3.64
C THR A 19 -60.46 20.44 -3.61
N ALA A 20 -60.92 21.65 -3.29
CA ALA A 20 -60.10 22.85 -3.12
C ALA A 20 -59.30 22.78 -1.81
N PRO A 21 -58.09 23.37 -1.74
CA PRO A 21 -57.47 23.68 -0.46
C PRO A 21 -57.78 25.12 -0.06
N LEU A 22 -58.33 25.25 1.15
CA LEU A 22 -58.45 26.49 1.92
C LEU A 22 -57.08 27.18 2.04
N ARG A 23 -57.05 28.49 1.74
CA ARG A 23 -56.04 29.42 2.22
C ARG A 23 -56.17 29.53 3.74
N ALA A 24 -55.15 29.09 4.46
CA ALA A 24 -54.92 29.49 5.84
C ALA A 24 -53.89 30.63 5.82
N ASP A 25 -54.28 31.74 6.44
CA ASP A 25 -53.43 32.90 6.69
C ASP A 25 -52.24 32.49 7.57
N VAL A 26 -51.03 32.59 7.00
CA VAL A 26 -49.79 32.49 7.74
C VAL A 26 -49.40 33.90 8.15
N GLU A 27 -49.59 34.16 9.44
CA GLU A 27 -49.12 35.35 10.14
C GLU A 27 -47.61 35.49 9.98
N ARG A 28 -47.20 36.64 9.43
CA ARG A 28 -45.81 36.96 9.10
C ARG A 28 -45.07 37.28 10.40
N VAL A 29 -44.46 36.27 11.02
CA VAL A 29 -43.48 36.47 12.10
C VAL A 29 -42.27 37.18 11.49
N VAL A 30 -42.08 38.44 11.85
CA VAL A 30 -40.84 39.19 11.61
C VAL A 30 -39.77 38.55 12.47
N LEU A 31 -39.02 37.60 11.90
CA LEU A 31 -37.81 37.07 12.49
C LEU A 31 -36.69 38.09 12.32
N ASP A 32 -36.07 38.42 13.44
CA ASP A 32 -34.88 39.23 13.58
C ASP A 32 -33.74 38.75 12.66
N ASP A 33 -33.33 39.62 11.73
CA ASP A 33 -32.41 39.37 10.62
C ASP A 33 -30.93 39.45 11.06
N SER A 34 -30.58 38.82 12.19
CA SER A 34 -29.27 38.95 12.83
C SER A 34 -28.33 37.75 12.64
N ARG A 35 -28.70 36.74 11.84
CA ARG A 35 -27.80 35.64 11.42
C ARG A 35 -28.13 35.11 10.03
N LYS A 36 -27.80 35.88 8.99
CA LYS A 36 -27.70 35.33 7.63
C LYS A 36 -26.66 34.20 7.62
N SER A 37 -27.03 33.06 7.06
CA SER A 37 -26.11 31.94 6.90
C SER A 37 -25.00 32.33 5.92
N CYS A 38 -23.78 31.80 6.08
CA CYS A 38 -22.64 32.10 5.20
C CYS A 38 -22.94 31.96 3.69
N CYS A 39 -23.95 31.14 3.33
CA CYS A 39 -24.39 30.94 1.95
C CYS A 39 -25.21 32.12 1.38
N GLU A 40 -25.96 32.89 2.19
CA GLU A 40 -26.71 34.06 1.71
C GLU A 40 -25.79 35.26 1.42
N ALA A 41 -24.72 35.44 2.21
CA ALA A 41 -23.75 36.51 2.00
C ALA A 41 -22.95 36.37 0.69
N CYS A 42 -22.66 35.13 0.25
CA CYS A 42 -22.00 34.89 -1.05
C CYS A 42 -22.92 35.18 -2.24
N THR A 43 -24.22 34.93 -2.07
CA THR A 43 -25.21 35.19 -3.13
C THR A 43 -25.42 36.69 -3.33
N ASP A 44 -25.52 37.44 -2.23
CA ASP A 44 -25.67 38.92 -2.25
C ASP A 44 -24.43 39.63 -2.83
N ALA A 45 -23.22 39.09 -2.62
CA ALA A 45 -21.97 39.66 -3.13
C ALA A 45 -21.77 39.47 -4.64
N TYR A 46 -22.33 38.40 -5.22
CA TYR A 46 -22.14 38.08 -6.64
C TYR A 46 -23.29 38.55 -7.54
N PHE A 47 -24.53 38.57 -7.02
CA PHE A 47 -25.70 38.93 -7.82
C PHE A 47 -26.13 40.40 -7.68
N GLY A 48 -25.55 41.13 -6.72
CA GLY A 48 -25.90 42.53 -6.50
C GLY A 48 -27.36 42.71 -6.08
N ASP A 49 -27.61 43.89 -5.52
CA ASP A 49 -28.91 44.33 -5.01
C ASP A 49 -30.09 43.91 -5.92
N PRO A 50 -31.02 43.05 -5.43
CA PRO A 50 -32.15 42.55 -6.23
C PRO A 50 -33.08 43.67 -6.74
N ASP A 51 -33.01 44.87 -6.15
CA ASP A 51 -33.81 46.03 -6.55
C ASP A 51 -33.25 46.77 -7.80
N ARG A 52 -32.10 46.33 -8.37
CA ARG A 52 -31.54 46.92 -9.60
C ARG A 52 -31.80 46.15 -10.90
N ILE A 53 -32.50 45.02 -10.87
CA ILE A 53 -32.76 44.23 -12.08
C ILE A 53 -34.06 44.69 -12.76
N GLY A 54 -33.98 45.85 -13.40
CA GLY A 54 -34.92 46.24 -14.45
C GLY A 54 -34.72 45.36 -15.69
N SER A 55 -35.67 44.46 -15.94
CA SER A 55 -35.90 43.77 -17.23
C SER A 55 -34.67 43.24 -17.97
N VAL A 56 -34.03 42.19 -17.45
CA VAL A 56 -33.18 41.32 -18.27
C VAL A 56 -34.05 40.15 -18.74
N SER A 57 -34.37 40.16 -20.03
CA SER A 57 -35.04 39.06 -20.72
C SER A 57 -34.15 37.81 -20.68
N LEU A 58 -34.58 36.80 -19.94
CA LEU A 58 -34.01 35.45 -19.96
C LEU A 58 -34.43 34.73 -21.24
N THR A 59 -33.81 35.09 -22.36
CA THR A 59 -33.64 34.17 -23.49
C THR A 59 -32.33 33.44 -23.30
N TYR A 60 -32.39 32.25 -22.71
CA TYR A 60 -31.28 31.29 -22.69
C TYR A 60 -31.11 30.74 -24.11
N GLY A 61 -30.29 31.44 -24.88
CA GLY A 61 -29.87 31.04 -26.21
C GLY A 61 -28.74 30.02 -26.13
N ASP A 62 -28.92 28.94 -26.89
CA ASP A 62 -27.84 28.10 -27.41
C ASP A 62 -26.71 28.94 -28.01
N ARG A 63 -25.48 28.41 -27.88
CA ARG A 63 -24.17 28.91 -28.38
C ARG A 63 -23.45 29.84 -27.42
N PHE A 64 -22.49 29.27 -26.69
CA PHE A 64 -21.10 29.72 -26.61
C PHE A 64 -20.35 28.67 -25.76
N ALA A 65 -19.86 27.62 -26.42
CA ALA A 65 -18.96 26.64 -25.83
C ALA A 65 -17.87 26.31 -26.85
N ASP A 66 -17.10 27.34 -27.24
CA ASP A 66 -15.86 27.16 -27.98
C ASP A 66 -14.75 27.97 -27.29
N GLU A 67 -13.71 27.22 -26.90
CA GLU A 67 -12.33 27.66 -26.64
C GLU A 67 -12.11 28.76 -25.57
N GLY A 68 -12.21 28.37 -24.29
CA GLY A 68 -11.71 29.19 -23.18
C GLY A 68 -12.47 29.09 -21.86
N GLY A 69 -13.21 27.99 -21.63
CA GLY A 69 -14.09 27.80 -20.48
C GLY A 69 -13.39 28.01 -19.14
N ILE A 70 -13.69 29.14 -18.50
CA ILE A 70 -13.54 29.31 -17.07
C ILE A 70 -14.67 28.51 -16.43
N ASP A 71 -14.33 27.42 -15.77
CA ASP A 71 -15.31 26.61 -15.04
C ASP A 71 -16.07 27.49 -14.03
N PRO A 72 -17.40 27.36 -13.92
CA PRO A 72 -18.17 28.10 -12.92
C PRO A 72 -17.63 27.76 -11.51
N PRO A 73 -17.52 28.75 -10.60
CA PRO A 73 -16.99 28.50 -9.27
C PRO A 73 -17.91 27.52 -8.53
N GLU A 74 -17.39 26.34 -8.21
CA GLU A 74 -18.04 25.40 -7.30
C GLU A 74 -18.25 26.12 -5.95
N CYS A 75 -19.49 26.44 -5.62
CA CYS A 75 -19.87 26.93 -4.30
C CYS A 75 -19.77 25.78 -3.28
N LEU A 76 -18.56 25.53 -2.79
CA LEU A 76 -18.32 24.71 -1.60
C LEU A 76 -18.63 25.55 -0.36
N CYS A 77 -19.88 25.48 0.12
CA CYS A 77 -20.27 26.07 1.39
C CYS A 77 -19.62 25.25 2.54
N ASN A 78 -18.41 25.63 2.94
CA ASN A 78 -17.67 25.07 4.08
C ASN A 78 -18.20 25.62 5.42
N CYS A 79 -19.37 25.14 5.84
CA CYS A 79 -19.87 25.37 7.21
C CYS A 79 -19.32 24.29 8.16
N CYS A 80 -18.26 24.62 8.91
CA CYS A 80 -17.83 24.00 10.18
C CYS A 80 -18.17 22.51 10.42
N GLY A 81 -17.59 21.62 9.59
CA GLY A 81 -17.61 20.18 9.83
C GLY A 81 -16.35 19.53 9.30
N THR A 82 -15.20 19.74 9.94
CA THR A 82 -13.93 19.09 9.58
C THR A 82 -14.06 17.57 9.64
N LYS A 83 -14.41 16.95 8.52
CA LYS A 83 -14.32 15.49 8.35
C LYS A 83 -12.84 15.13 8.28
N ARG A 84 -12.26 14.75 9.42
CA ARG A 84 -10.90 14.19 9.46
C ARG A 84 -10.89 12.92 8.60
N SER A 85 -9.92 12.81 7.68
CA SER A 85 -9.77 11.58 6.89
C SER A 85 -9.49 10.41 7.82
N LEU A 86 -10.29 9.35 7.70
CA LEU A 86 -10.16 8.13 8.49
C LEU A 86 -8.76 7.50 8.32
N VAL A 87 -8.18 7.62 7.12
CA VAL A 87 -6.82 7.15 6.80
C VAL A 87 -5.77 7.77 7.72
N LEU A 88 -5.84 9.08 7.96
CA LEU A 88 -4.89 9.76 8.85
C LEU A 88 -5.03 9.29 10.30
N ILE A 89 -6.27 9.12 10.77
CA ILE A 89 -6.54 8.63 12.13
C ILE A 89 -6.01 7.21 12.29
N CYS A 90 -6.32 6.32 11.35
CA CYS A 90 -5.86 4.93 11.37
C CYS A 90 -4.33 4.82 11.26
N ASN A 91 -3.69 5.64 10.40
CA ASN A 91 -2.23 5.68 10.28
C ASN A 91 -1.56 6.16 11.58
N ALA A 92 -2.11 7.18 12.24
CA ALA A 92 -1.61 7.65 13.53
C ALA A 92 -1.80 6.60 14.64
N ALA A 93 -2.97 5.95 14.68
CA ALA A 93 -3.23 4.86 15.62
C ALA A 93 -2.29 3.68 15.40
N ALA A 94 -2.07 3.28 14.15
CA ALA A 94 -1.12 2.22 13.81
C ALA A 94 0.33 2.59 14.21
N ALA A 95 0.75 3.85 14.00
CA ALA A 95 2.07 4.32 14.44
C ALA A 95 2.26 4.18 15.95
N VAL A 96 1.25 4.60 16.74
CA VAL A 96 1.27 4.48 18.20
C VAL A 96 1.31 3.01 18.63
N LEU A 97 0.50 2.15 18.00
CA LEU A 97 0.48 0.72 18.32
C LEU A 97 1.82 0.04 18.00
N HIS A 98 2.47 0.39 16.88
CA HIS A 98 3.82 -0.08 16.58
C HIS A 98 4.86 0.44 17.58
N ALA A 99 4.76 1.69 18.01
CA ALA A 99 5.66 2.26 19.02
C ALA A 99 5.50 1.55 20.37
N VAL A 100 4.26 1.31 20.81
CA VAL A 100 3.96 0.56 22.04
C VAL A 100 4.50 -0.87 21.94
N LEU A 101 4.29 -1.54 20.80
CA LEU A 101 4.83 -2.88 20.56
C LEU A 101 6.36 -2.89 20.63
N PHE A 102 7.02 -1.95 19.95
CA PHE A 102 8.48 -1.81 19.96
C PHE A 102 9.03 -1.58 21.38
N VAL A 103 8.48 -0.62 22.12
CA VAL A 103 8.93 -0.32 23.49
C VAL A 103 8.70 -1.52 24.41
N SER A 104 7.55 -2.20 24.28
CA SER A 104 7.26 -3.40 25.08
C SER A 104 8.29 -4.50 24.81
N LEU A 105 8.57 -4.80 23.54
CA LEU A 105 9.56 -5.80 23.15
C LEU A 105 10.98 -5.40 23.56
N LEU A 106 11.32 -4.11 23.49
CA LEU A 106 12.64 -3.61 23.89
C LEU A 106 12.84 -3.79 25.40
N VAL A 107 11.82 -3.48 26.21
CA VAL A 107 11.86 -3.70 27.65
C VAL A 107 12.02 -5.18 27.97
N ILE A 108 11.31 -6.06 27.26
CA ILE A 108 11.44 -7.53 27.36
C ILE A 108 12.87 -7.98 27.06
N VAL A 109 13.44 -7.54 25.94
CA VAL A 109 14.81 -7.90 25.52
C VAL A 109 15.86 -7.43 26.53
N ILE A 110 15.72 -6.20 27.05
CA ILE A 110 16.66 -5.64 28.02
C ILE A 110 16.49 -6.30 29.41
N ALA A 111 15.26 -6.49 29.87
CA ALA A 111 14.99 -7.01 31.21
C ALA A 111 15.38 -8.49 31.37
N TRP A 112 15.30 -9.27 30.30
CA TRP A 112 15.66 -10.69 30.29
C TRP A 112 17.01 -10.99 29.64
N ASP A 113 17.81 -9.98 29.29
CA ASP A 113 19.13 -10.12 28.67
C ASP A 113 19.15 -11.12 27.49
N ILE A 114 18.17 -10.97 26.59
CA ILE A 114 17.93 -11.95 25.53
C ILE A 114 19.00 -11.81 24.45
N ASP A 115 19.85 -12.83 24.34
CA ASP A 115 20.82 -12.96 23.24
C ASP A 115 20.51 -14.17 22.35
N LEU A 116 19.72 -13.93 21.29
CA LEU A 116 19.45 -14.91 20.24
C LEU A 116 20.24 -14.54 18.99
N THR A 117 21.56 -14.67 19.09
CA THR A 117 22.49 -14.53 17.97
C THR A 117 22.82 -15.88 17.33
N ARG A 118 22.91 -15.91 16.01
CA ARG A 118 23.41 -17.08 15.25
C ARG A 118 24.47 -16.66 14.23
N PRO A 119 25.49 -17.48 14.01
CA PRO A 119 26.46 -17.22 12.95
C PRO A 119 25.79 -17.33 11.59
N LEU A 120 26.20 -16.47 10.66
CA LEU A 120 25.92 -16.59 9.25
C LEU A 120 27.08 -17.32 8.59
N ILE A 121 26.81 -18.45 7.97
CA ILE A 121 27.82 -19.27 7.30
C ILE A 121 27.70 -19.13 5.79
N SER A 122 28.80 -19.32 5.08
CA SER A 122 28.79 -19.52 3.63
C SER A 122 29.61 -20.74 3.28
N ARG A 123 29.12 -21.52 2.31
CA ARG A 123 29.88 -22.64 1.75
C ARG A 123 30.71 -22.11 0.58
N VAL A 124 32.04 -22.19 0.71
CA VAL A 124 32.98 -21.83 -0.36
C VAL A 124 33.62 -23.09 -0.91
N THR A 125 33.71 -23.18 -2.23
CA THR A 125 34.41 -24.29 -2.89
C THR A 125 35.91 -24.02 -2.88
N ILE A 126 36.66 -24.94 -2.28
CA ILE A 126 38.12 -24.91 -2.25
C ILE A 126 38.66 -25.87 -3.31
N TRP A 127 39.66 -25.40 -4.05
CA TRP A 127 40.41 -26.18 -5.02
C TRP A 127 41.82 -26.36 -4.48
N GLU A 128 42.15 -27.58 -4.07
CA GLU A 128 43.44 -27.93 -3.49
C GLU A 128 44.15 -28.90 -4.44
N LYS A 129 45.32 -28.49 -4.95
CA LYS A 129 46.15 -29.37 -5.79
C LYS A 129 46.72 -30.49 -4.92
N ILE A 130 46.58 -31.72 -5.37
CA ILE A 130 47.14 -32.88 -4.67
C ILE A 130 48.61 -32.99 -5.09
N ASP A 131 49.50 -32.40 -4.28
CA ASP A 131 50.93 -32.60 -4.45
C ASP A 131 51.31 -33.93 -3.78
N ALA A 132 51.97 -34.82 -4.53
CA ALA A 132 52.30 -36.18 -4.10
C ALA A 132 53.18 -36.25 -2.84
N ASP A 133 53.86 -35.16 -2.48
CA ASP A 133 54.84 -35.09 -1.38
C ASP A 133 54.36 -34.33 -0.14
N GLN A 134 53.14 -33.76 -0.12
CA GLN A 134 52.65 -33.15 1.12
C GLN A 134 52.05 -34.21 2.06
N PRO A 135 52.52 -34.29 3.32
CA PRO A 135 51.94 -35.21 4.30
C PRO A 135 50.47 -34.85 4.46
N GLN A 136 49.59 -35.83 4.23
CA GLN A 136 48.14 -35.70 4.45
C GLN A 136 47.90 -35.06 5.81
N ASP A 137 47.34 -33.85 5.81
CA ASP A 137 47.12 -33.07 7.03
C ASP A 137 46.28 -33.90 8.01
N VAL A 138 46.92 -34.28 9.13
CA VAL A 138 46.42 -35.21 10.16
C VAL A 138 45.25 -34.63 10.96
N CYS A 139 44.70 -33.48 10.54
CA CYS A 139 43.52 -32.89 11.15
C CYS A 139 42.23 -33.71 10.96
N PHE A 140 42.27 -34.81 10.19
CA PHE A 140 41.13 -35.72 9.96
C PHE A 140 40.50 -36.35 11.23
N HIS A 141 41.13 -36.23 12.41
CA HIS A 141 40.62 -36.81 13.66
C HIS A 141 40.43 -35.83 14.81
N SER A 142 40.55 -34.51 14.59
CA SER A 142 40.23 -33.53 15.63
C SER A 142 38.74 -33.18 15.60
N ALA A 143 38.07 -33.26 16.75
CA ALA A 143 36.66 -32.83 16.91
C ALA A 143 36.41 -31.35 16.56
N LYS A 144 37.48 -30.57 16.29
CA LYS A 144 37.42 -29.18 15.81
C LYS A 144 37.35 -29.05 14.28
N CYS A 145 37.51 -30.13 13.53
CA CYS A 145 37.31 -30.14 12.09
C CYS A 145 35.86 -30.49 11.79
N ALA A 146 35.06 -29.50 11.38
CA ALA A 146 33.72 -29.70 10.86
C ALA A 146 33.72 -30.86 9.84
N ILE A 147 32.71 -31.74 9.91
CA ILE A 147 32.57 -32.93 9.05
C ILE A 147 32.96 -32.53 7.62
N PRO A 148 34.13 -32.95 7.12
CA PRO A 148 34.62 -32.45 5.85
C PRO A 148 33.62 -32.88 4.78
N SER A 149 33.14 -31.91 4.01
CA SER A 149 32.37 -32.23 2.82
C SER A 149 33.18 -33.24 1.98
N PRO A 150 32.54 -34.27 1.41
CA PRO A 150 33.26 -35.31 0.68
C PRO A 150 34.17 -34.67 -0.38
N LYS A 151 35.49 -34.93 -0.28
CA LYS A 151 36.46 -34.44 -1.26
C LYS A 151 36.24 -35.19 -2.57
N ILE A 152 36.04 -34.46 -3.66
CA ILE A 152 35.96 -35.02 -5.01
C ILE A 152 37.33 -34.81 -5.67
N SER A 153 38.05 -35.90 -5.96
CA SER A 153 39.30 -35.83 -6.72
C SER A 153 38.99 -35.78 -8.22
N LEU A 154 39.52 -34.79 -8.90
CA LEU A 154 39.45 -34.64 -10.35
C LEU A 154 40.87 -34.65 -10.93
N ASN A 155 41.10 -35.50 -11.93
CA ASN A 155 42.33 -35.46 -12.71
C ASN A 155 42.15 -34.51 -13.90
N THR A 156 43.01 -33.51 -14.03
CA THR A 156 42.98 -32.51 -15.10
C THR A 156 44.33 -32.45 -15.82
N THR A 157 44.41 -31.73 -16.95
CA THR A 157 45.68 -31.52 -17.65
C THR A 157 46.73 -30.77 -16.82
N ASN A 158 46.32 -30.10 -15.74
CA ASN A 158 47.19 -29.33 -14.85
C ASN A 158 47.56 -30.11 -13.55
N GLY A 159 47.22 -31.40 -13.49
CA GLY A 159 47.43 -32.26 -12.32
C GLY A 159 46.11 -32.69 -11.65
N GLU A 160 46.25 -33.40 -10.54
CA GLU A 160 45.13 -33.88 -9.73
C GLU A 160 44.71 -32.80 -8.71
N PHE A 161 43.42 -32.50 -8.65
CA PHE A 161 42.84 -31.52 -7.74
C PHE A 161 41.79 -32.19 -6.86
N SER A 162 41.74 -31.81 -5.60
CA SER A 162 40.61 -32.11 -4.72
C SER A 162 39.71 -30.88 -4.61
N ILE A 163 38.41 -31.09 -4.83
CA ILE A 163 37.37 -30.09 -4.65
C ILE A 163 36.55 -30.45 -3.44
N TYR A 164 36.40 -29.50 -2.51
CA TYR A 164 35.52 -29.66 -1.37
C TYR A 164 34.91 -28.33 -0.95
N ALA A 165 33.76 -28.40 -0.28
CA ALA A 165 33.14 -27.23 0.33
C ALA A 165 33.70 -27.02 1.75
N ARG A 166 34.06 -25.77 2.06
CA ARG A 166 34.41 -25.32 3.40
C ARG A 166 33.37 -24.31 3.86
N GLN A 167 32.94 -24.42 5.11
CA GLN A 167 32.11 -23.39 5.74
C GLN A 167 33.01 -22.27 6.26
N VAL A 168 32.63 -21.03 5.95
CA VAL A 168 33.31 -19.81 6.40
C VAL A 168 32.29 -18.95 7.13
N ASP A 169 32.66 -18.45 8.30
CA ASP A 169 31.85 -17.54 9.08
C ASP A 169 31.89 -16.14 8.46
N TYR A 170 30.72 -15.59 8.11
CA TYR A 170 30.56 -14.25 7.53
C TYR A 170 30.18 -13.18 8.56
N GLY A 171 29.66 -13.60 9.71
CA GLY A 171 29.21 -12.70 10.78
C GLY A 171 28.15 -13.38 11.65
N SER A 172 27.37 -12.58 12.37
CA SER A 172 26.22 -13.08 13.14
C SER A 172 25.00 -12.21 12.92
N LEU A 173 23.83 -12.85 13.03
CA LEU A 173 22.53 -12.22 12.95
C LEU A 173 21.81 -12.39 14.28
N SER A 174 21.06 -11.38 14.70
CA SER A 174 20.33 -11.39 15.97
C SER A 174 18.83 -11.29 15.73
N LEU A 175 18.09 -12.26 16.24
CA LEU A 175 16.63 -12.31 16.06
C LEU A 175 15.93 -11.16 16.78
N GLN A 176 16.35 -10.84 17.99
CA GLN A 176 15.74 -9.77 18.79
C GLN A 176 15.84 -8.42 18.08
N TRP A 177 16.99 -8.12 17.46
CA TRP A 177 17.17 -6.87 16.70
C TRP A 177 16.38 -6.86 15.40
N LEU A 178 16.21 -7.99 14.71
CA LEU A 178 15.34 -8.08 13.53
C LEU A 178 13.87 -7.79 13.88
N VAL A 179 13.38 -8.38 14.98
CA VAL A 179 11.99 -8.19 15.46
C VAL A 179 11.73 -6.75 15.90
N LEU A 180 12.66 -6.17 16.66
CA LEU A 180 12.59 -4.77 17.06
C LEU A 180 12.61 -3.83 15.85
N SER A 181 13.44 -4.13 14.84
CA SER A 181 13.64 -3.26 13.68
C SER A 181 12.38 -3.04 12.88
N PHE A 182 11.61 -4.09 12.52
CA PHE A 182 10.42 -3.87 11.68
C PHE A 182 9.30 -3.11 12.42
N SER A 183 9.20 -3.26 13.74
CA SER A 183 8.23 -2.51 14.56
C SER A 183 8.64 -1.05 14.68
N PHE A 184 9.94 -0.80 14.92
CA PHE A 184 10.51 0.55 14.94
C PHE A 184 10.36 1.26 13.60
N LEU A 185 10.65 0.58 12.49
CA LEU A 185 10.51 1.13 11.14
C LEU A 185 9.07 1.54 10.88
N SER A 186 8.08 0.69 11.17
CA SER A 186 6.67 1.06 10.96
C SER A 186 6.20 2.20 11.86
N ALA A 187 6.60 2.23 13.13
CA ALA A 187 6.33 3.36 14.02
C ALA A 187 6.92 4.66 13.46
N THR A 188 8.17 4.60 12.98
CA THR A 188 8.89 5.75 12.43
C THR A 188 8.26 6.25 11.14
N PHE A 189 8.06 5.39 10.14
CA PHE A 189 7.49 5.82 8.86
C PHE A 189 6.05 6.34 9.03
N GLN A 190 5.20 5.65 9.79
CA GLN A 190 3.82 6.08 9.99
C GLN A 190 3.73 7.35 10.85
N GLY A 191 4.58 7.49 11.87
CA GLY A 191 4.68 8.68 12.72
C GLY A 191 5.32 9.89 12.03
N LEU A 192 6.24 9.65 11.10
CA LEU A 192 6.85 10.71 10.29
C LEU A 192 5.93 11.19 9.16
N ARG A 193 4.96 10.41 8.66
CA ARG A 193 4.07 10.83 7.57
C ARG A 193 3.39 12.20 7.83
N PRO A 194 2.79 12.48 9.00
CA PRO A 194 2.28 13.82 9.32
C PRO A 194 3.37 14.89 9.39
N LEU A 195 4.56 14.53 9.90
CA LEU A 195 5.67 15.46 10.12
C LEU A 195 6.39 15.83 8.83
N VAL A 196 6.62 14.89 7.90
CA VAL A 196 7.20 15.14 6.58
C VAL A 196 6.34 16.14 5.82
N ASN A 197 5.02 16.04 5.94
CA ASN A 197 4.11 17.03 5.36
C ASN A 197 4.25 18.42 6.00
N SER A 198 4.47 18.50 7.32
CA SER A 198 4.71 19.77 8.00
C SER A 198 6.07 20.36 7.63
N ALA A 199 7.11 19.52 7.63
CA ALA A 199 8.47 19.87 7.28
C ALA A 199 8.56 20.34 5.83
N GLU A 200 8.00 19.61 4.86
CA GLU A 200 8.00 19.97 3.45
C GLU A 200 7.33 21.34 3.21
N ARG A 201 6.23 21.65 3.92
CA ARG A 201 5.58 22.96 3.84
C ARG A 201 6.48 24.09 4.34
N ASN A 202 7.21 23.86 5.42
CA ASN A 202 8.09 24.86 6.01
C ASN A 202 9.43 24.98 5.26
N LEU A 203 9.93 23.86 4.70
CA LEU A 203 11.21 23.80 3.99
C LEU A 203 11.09 24.24 2.53
N ARG A 204 10.00 23.95 1.80
CA ARG A 204 9.87 24.32 0.37
C ARG A 204 10.10 25.82 0.10
N PRO A 205 9.51 26.76 0.86
CA PRO A 205 9.77 28.19 0.66
C PRO A 205 11.23 28.55 0.96
N CYS A 206 11.86 27.88 1.93
CA CYS A 206 13.25 28.13 2.31
C CYS A 206 14.24 27.52 1.29
N LEU A 207 14.03 26.29 0.86
CA LEU A 207 14.82 25.62 -0.17
C LEU A 207 14.69 26.31 -1.52
N ALA A 208 13.49 26.77 -1.88
CA ALA A 208 13.29 27.59 -3.07
C ALA A 208 14.12 28.89 -3.01
N ARG A 209 14.23 29.53 -1.84
CA ARG A 209 15.12 30.69 -1.65
C ARG A 209 16.61 30.36 -1.74
N VAL A 210 17.01 29.15 -1.35
CA VAL A 210 18.42 28.72 -1.38
C VAL A 210 18.86 28.26 -2.76
N PHE A 211 18.03 27.50 -3.48
CA PHE A 211 18.38 26.90 -4.78
C PHE A 211 17.87 27.67 -5.99
N CYS A 212 16.84 28.49 -5.84
CA CYS A 212 16.35 29.38 -6.88
C CYS A 212 16.88 30.78 -6.54
N GLY A 213 18.08 31.11 -7.02
CA GLY A 213 18.74 32.42 -6.86
C GLY A 213 17.99 33.61 -7.50
N CYS A 214 16.67 33.51 -7.69
CA CYS A 214 15.81 34.49 -8.37
C CYS A 214 14.91 35.28 -7.40
N CYS A 215 15.19 35.31 -6.10
CA CYS A 215 14.55 36.25 -5.17
C CYS A 215 15.53 37.35 -4.74
N TYR A 216 16.22 37.95 -5.71
CA TYR A 216 16.96 39.19 -5.52
C TYR A 216 16.25 40.29 -6.34
N GLU A 217 15.67 41.24 -5.59
CA GLU A 217 15.14 42.54 -6.02
C GLU A 217 14.08 42.58 -7.12
N SER A 218 12.81 42.47 -6.72
CA SER A 218 11.77 43.31 -7.33
C SER A 218 11.07 44.08 -6.22
N ASN A 219 11.44 45.36 -6.12
CA ASN A 219 10.96 46.33 -5.14
C ASN A 219 9.52 46.82 -5.47
N ASN A 220 8.75 46.06 -6.25
CA ASN A 220 7.38 46.40 -6.58
C ASN A 220 6.40 45.69 -5.64
N THR A 221 5.94 46.50 -4.69
CA THR A 221 4.76 46.35 -3.84
C THR A 221 3.46 46.23 -4.63
N GLU A 222 3.33 45.22 -5.48
CA GLU A 222 2.02 44.65 -5.78
C GLU A 222 1.95 43.28 -5.14
N ARG A 223 1.24 43.25 -4.02
CA ARG A 223 0.70 42.03 -3.42
C ARG A 223 0.13 41.17 -4.55
N LEU A 224 0.89 40.15 -4.97
CA LEU A 224 0.31 38.88 -5.35
C LEU A 224 -0.45 38.38 -4.12
N ARG A 225 -1.66 38.92 -3.94
CA ARG A 225 -2.78 38.20 -3.37
C ARG A 225 -2.95 37.00 -4.30
N THR A 226 -2.14 35.95 -4.07
CA THR A 226 -2.62 34.61 -4.35
C THR A 226 -3.99 34.57 -3.67
N PRO A 227 -5.10 34.44 -4.43
CA PRO A 227 -6.41 34.46 -3.82
C PRO A 227 -6.38 33.44 -2.68
N PRO A 228 -6.94 33.77 -1.51
CA PRO A 228 -7.16 32.81 -0.46
C PRO A 228 -8.27 31.88 -0.94
N SER A 229 -8.05 31.15 -2.03
CA SER A 229 -8.88 30.03 -2.36
C SER A 229 -8.60 29.02 -1.27
N GLU A 230 -9.67 28.70 -0.55
CA GLU A 230 -9.78 27.75 0.54
C GLU A 230 -9.48 26.30 0.09
N MET A 231 -8.43 26.11 -0.70
CA MET A 231 -7.78 24.83 -0.85
C MET A 231 -6.97 24.59 0.43
N GLU A 232 -7.74 24.36 1.50
CA GLU A 232 -7.33 23.79 2.77
C GLU A 232 -6.21 22.79 2.48
N VAL A 233 -5.03 23.12 3.00
CA VAL A 233 -3.75 22.47 2.69
C VAL A 233 -3.83 21.01 3.15
N ARG A 234 -4.43 20.16 2.31
CA ARG A 234 -4.50 18.72 2.48
C ARG A 234 -3.06 18.21 2.51
N SER A 235 -2.75 17.30 3.43
CA SER A 235 -1.39 16.74 3.53
C SER A 235 -0.97 16.16 2.17
N SER A 236 0.30 16.31 1.77
CA SER A 236 0.79 15.73 0.50
C SER A 236 0.49 14.23 0.48
N TYR A 237 0.69 13.57 1.62
CA TYR A 237 0.27 12.18 1.82
C TYR A 237 -1.19 11.91 1.44
N LEU A 238 -2.16 12.70 1.92
CA LEU A 238 -3.56 12.51 1.56
C LEU A 238 -3.80 12.75 0.08
N ARG A 239 -3.13 13.74 -0.52
CA ARG A 239 -3.21 13.95 -1.96
C ARG A 239 -2.70 12.73 -2.72
N ASP A 240 -1.56 12.16 -2.33
CA ASP A 240 -0.97 11.00 -2.98
C ASP A 240 -1.89 9.77 -2.82
N VAL A 241 -2.43 9.52 -1.62
CA VAL A 241 -3.44 8.47 -1.38
C VAL A 241 -4.68 8.70 -2.25
N MET A 242 -5.16 9.94 -2.35
CA MET A 242 -6.29 10.30 -3.20
C MET A 242 -5.97 10.17 -4.68
N LEU A 243 -4.71 10.24 -5.11
CA LEU A 243 -4.26 9.94 -6.47
C LEU A 243 -4.03 8.44 -6.70
N GLY A 244 -4.04 7.64 -5.63
CA GLY A 244 -3.80 6.20 -5.67
C GLY A 244 -2.31 5.87 -5.72
N VAL A 245 -1.44 6.71 -5.18
CA VAL A 245 -0.02 6.42 -5.08
C VAL A 245 0.42 6.63 -3.65
N ASN A 246 1.14 5.68 -3.08
CA ASN A 246 1.72 5.86 -1.75
C ASN A 246 3.16 5.37 -1.70
N SER A 247 4.08 6.24 -2.10
CA SER A 247 5.52 5.93 -2.11
C SER A 247 6.07 5.65 -0.72
N THR A 248 5.61 6.37 0.30
CA THR A 248 6.09 6.19 1.68
C THR A 248 5.82 4.79 2.21
N ARG A 249 4.66 4.20 1.86
CA ARG A 249 4.28 2.84 2.23
C ARG A 249 5.21 1.79 1.63
N PHE A 250 5.51 1.88 0.33
CA PHE A 250 6.39 0.90 -0.31
C PHE A 250 7.83 1.01 0.17
N VAL A 251 8.33 2.21 0.46
CA VAL A 251 9.66 2.38 1.07
C VAL A 251 9.68 1.77 2.47
N GLU A 252 8.68 2.05 3.31
CA GLU A 252 8.53 1.40 4.62
C GLU A 252 8.51 -0.12 4.49
N TYR A 253 7.74 -0.66 3.54
CA TYR A 253 7.60 -2.11 3.36
C TYR A 253 8.87 -2.74 2.79
N ALA A 254 9.60 -2.07 1.89
CA ALA A 254 10.85 -2.58 1.35
C ALA A 254 11.87 -2.89 2.46
N PHE A 255 11.92 -2.07 3.52
CA PHE A 255 12.77 -2.35 4.68
C PHE A 255 12.09 -3.27 5.70
N SER A 256 10.88 -2.92 6.14
CA SER A 256 10.23 -3.64 7.24
C SER A 256 9.82 -5.07 6.86
N ALA A 257 9.25 -5.30 5.68
CA ALA A 257 8.90 -6.63 5.21
C ALA A 257 10.15 -7.49 4.97
N THR A 258 11.23 -6.89 4.46
CA THR A 258 12.54 -7.55 4.34
C THR A 258 13.02 -8.05 5.70
N THR A 259 13.08 -7.18 6.72
CA THR A 259 13.48 -7.59 8.07
C THR A 259 12.58 -8.67 8.68
N MET A 260 11.28 -8.66 8.37
CA MET A 260 10.37 -9.75 8.77
C MET A 260 10.72 -11.07 8.08
N ILE A 261 11.00 -11.07 6.78
CA ILE A 261 11.40 -12.27 6.04
C ILE A 261 12.71 -12.84 6.59
N LEU A 262 13.70 -11.99 6.92
CA LEU A 262 14.94 -12.45 7.54
C LEU A 262 14.71 -13.02 8.94
N ALA A 263 13.78 -12.47 9.72
CA ALA A 263 13.40 -13.03 11.02
C ALA A 263 12.74 -14.42 10.87
N ILE A 264 11.87 -14.60 9.87
CA ILE A 264 11.26 -15.90 9.57
C ILE A 264 12.35 -16.92 9.14
N ALA A 265 13.25 -16.54 8.24
CA ALA A 265 14.36 -17.39 7.83
C ALA A 265 15.26 -17.80 9.01
N PHE A 266 15.52 -16.87 9.93
CA PHE A 266 16.23 -17.14 11.18
C PHE A 266 15.49 -18.17 12.04
N THR A 267 14.17 -18.02 12.22
CA THR A 267 13.38 -18.99 13.02
C THR A 267 13.38 -20.40 12.42
N LEU A 268 13.60 -20.52 11.10
CA LEU A 268 13.69 -21.78 10.37
C LEU A 268 15.12 -22.36 10.30
N ASN A 269 16.06 -21.75 11.02
CA ASN A 269 17.48 -22.14 10.99
C ASN A 269 18.10 -22.11 9.58
N VAL A 270 17.70 -21.14 8.76
CA VAL A 270 18.48 -20.81 7.56
C VAL A 270 19.74 -20.09 8.04
N GLU A 271 20.92 -20.63 7.73
CA GLU A 271 22.21 -20.07 8.16
C GLU A 271 23.03 -19.50 6.99
N GLU A 272 22.68 -19.86 5.75
CA GLU A 272 23.47 -19.53 4.57
C GLU A 272 23.33 -18.05 4.19
N PHE A 273 24.42 -17.29 4.31
CA PHE A 273 24.48 -15.85 4.06
C PHE A 273 23.92 -15.45 2.68
N VAL A 274 24.27 -16.22 1.64
CA VAL A 274 23.80 -15.96 0.26
C VAL A 274 22.28 -16.05 0.16
N VAL A 275 21.66 -16.97 0.91
CA VAL A 275 20.19 -17.10 0.95
C VAL A 275 19.57 -15.86 1.61
N TYR A 276 20.13 -15.35 2.71
CA TYR A 276 19.64 -14.09 3.31
C TYR A 276 19.72 -12.91 2.35
N VAL A 277 20.82 -12.76 1.60
CA VAL A 277 20.96 -11.69 0.60
C VAL A 277 19.90 -11.82 -0.50
N MET A 278 19.67 -13.02 -1.01
CA MET A 278 18.63 -13.29 -2.01
C MET A 278 17.23 -12.98 -1.47
N LEU A 279 16.90 -13.42 -0.25
CA LEU A 279 15.61 -13.16 0.39
C LEU A 279 15.40 -11.66 0.60
N ALA A 280 16.43 -10.95 1.07
CA ALA A 280 16.37 -9.52 1.33
C ALA A 280 16.19 -8.71 0.04
N THR A 281 17.03 -8.96 -0.96
CA THR A 281 16.98 -8.23 -2.25
C THR A 281 15.69 -8.51 -3.00
N SER A 282 15.23 -9.76 -3.04
CA SER A 282 13.98 -10.14 -3.71
C SER A 282 12.76 -9.51 -3.03
N THR A 283 12.71 -9.53 -1.69
CA THR A 283 11.61 -8.91 -0.94
C THR A 283 11.59 -7.39 -1.14
N ALA A 284 12.74 -6.72 -1.03
CA ALA A 284 12.83 -5.28 -1.28
C ALA A 284 12.44 -4.93 -2.73
N ALA A 285 12.92 -5.70 -3.71
CA ALA A 285 12.57 -5.52 -5.11
C ALA A 285 11.06 -5.69 -5.38
N THR A 286 10.40 -6.69 -4.77
CA THR A 286 8.94 -6.85 -4.84
C THR A 286 8.21 -5.58 -4.42
N GLN A 287 8.60 -4.98 -3.28
CA GLN A 287 7.94 -3.77 -2.78
C GLN A 287 8.19 -2.58 -3.72
N LEU A 288 9.41 -2.42 -4.23
CA LEU A 288 9.74 -1.34 -5.16
C LEU A 288 9.07 -1.52 -6.54
N MET A 289 8.89 -2.75 -7.02
CA MET A 289 8.11 -3.02 -8.24
C MET A 289 6.65 -2.63 -8.06
N GLY A 290 6.07 -2.90 -6.88
CA GLY A 290 4.72 -2.43 -6.53
C GLY A 290 4.60 -0.91 -6.58
N LEU A 291 5.60 -0.19 -6.08
CA LEU A 291 5.68 1.29 -6.17
C LEU A 291 5.75 1.77 -7.61
N VAL A 292 6.69 1.25 -8.41
CA VAL A 292 6.85 1.68 -9.81
C VAL A 292 5.58 1.38 -10.60
N ALA A 293 4.93 0.25 -10.36
CA ALA A 293 3.67 -0.09 -11.00
C ALA A 293 2.56 0.92 -10.68
N GLU A 294 2.42 1.36 -9.42
CA GLU A 294 1.46 2.44 -9.06
C GLU A 294 1.80 3.77 -9.73
N LEU A 295 3.08 4.15 -9.77
CA LEU A 295 3.54 5.39 -10.39
C LEU A 295 3.30 5.41 -11.90
N LEU A 296 3.53 4.30 -12.60
CA LEU A 296 3.28 4.21 -14.04
C LEU A 296 1.82 4.47 -14.38
N LEU A 297 0.89 4.06 -13.52
CA LEU A 297 -0.53 4.27 -13.74
C LEU A 297 -0.98 5.71 -13.45
N GLU A 298 -0.20 6.51 -12.71
CA GLU A 298 -0.56 7.89 -12.35
C GLU A 298 -0.16 8.94 -13.41
N LYS A 299 -1.07 9.84 -13.83
CA LYS A 299 -0.75 11.08 -14.57
C LYS A 299 -1.77 12.20 -14.36
N ASN A 300 -1.41 13.27 -13.65
CA ASN A 300 -2.19 14.52 -13.59
C ASN A 300 -3.72 14.31 -13.47
N LYS A 301 -4.15 13.44 -12.54
CA LYS A 301 -5.55 13.04 -12.27
C LYS A 301 -6.20 12.04 -13.27
N ALA A 302 -5.53 11.66 -14.36
CA ALA A 302 -5.95 10.61 -15.30
C ALA A 302 -4.97 9.42 -15.31
N TYR A 303 -5.38 8.26 -15.82
CA TYR A 303 -4.47 7.11 -15.93
C TYR A 303 -3.75 7.05 -17.29
N ARG A 304 -2.54 6.46 -17.28
CA ARG A 304 -1.72 6.23 -18.49
C ARG A 304 -1.97 4.85 -19.08
N LYS A 305 -2.99 4.74 -19.92
CA LYS A 305 -3.40 3.48 -20.56
C LYS A 305 -2.26 2.82 -21.34
N GLU A 306 -1.43 3.63 -21.98
CA GLU A 306 -0.26 3.19 -22.74
C GLU A 306 0.77 2.46 -21.88
N LEU A 307 0.76 2.68 -20.55
CA LEU A 307 1.67 2.05 -19.60
C LEU A 307 1.04 0.89 -18.81
N PHE A 308 -0.23 0.55 -19.06
CA PHE A 308 -0.89 -0.55 -18.36
C PHE A 308 -0.15 -1.89 -18.53
N PRO A 309 0.30 -2.29 -19.74
CA PRO A 309 1.06 -3.54 -19.90
C PRO A 309 2.33 -3.56 -19.04
N ALA A 310 3.07 -2.43 -19.00
CA ALA A 310 4.29 -2.31 -18.20
C ALA A 310 3.99 -2.42 -16.69
N ALA A 311 2.92 -1.78 -16.22
CA ALA A 311 2.50 -1.86 -14.82
C ALA A 311 2.08 -3.29 -14.43
N TRP A 312 1.35 -4.00 -15.30
CA TRP A 312 0.98 -5.41 -15.08
C TRP A 312 2.18 -6.35 -15.07
N ILE A 313 3.17 -6.14 -15.93
CA ILE A 313 4.42 -6.90 -15.93
C ILE A 313 5.15 -6.70 -14.59
N LEU A 314 5.27 -5.46 -14.10
CA LEU A 314 5.91 -5.18 -12.81
C LEU A 314 5.17 -5.82 -11.64
N HIS A 315 3.83 -5.71 -11.60
CA HIS A 315 3.02 -6.35 -10.55
C HIS A 315 3.19 -7.88 -10.57
N SER A 316 3.16 -8.49 -11.75
CA SER A 316 3.36 -9.94 -11.93
C SER A 316 4.78 -10.37 -11.55
N THR A 317 5.78 -9.55 -11.88
CA THR A 317 7.18 -9.80 -11.48
C THR A 317 7.33 -9.75 -9.96
N GLY A 318 6.65 -8.80 -9.30
CA GLY A 318 6.58 -8.73 -7.83
C GLY A 318 6.01 -10.01 -7.21
N TRP A 319 4.94 -10.58 -7.79
CA TRP A 319 4.39 -11.87 -7.38
C TRP A 319 5.38 -13.02 -7.56
N LEU A 320 6.05 -13.11 -8.72
CA LEU A 320 7.05 -14.15 -8.98
C LEU A 320 8.19 -14.11 -7.96
N LEU A 321 8.72 -12.91 -7.68
CA LEU A 321 9.75 -12.72 -6.66
C LEU A 321 9.27 -13.15 -5.27
N GLN A 322 8.06 -12.75 -4.87
CA GLN A 322 7.53 -13.08 -3.55
C GLN A 322 7.19 -14.57 -3.41
N ILE A 323 6.70 -15.21 -4.47
CA ILE A 323 6.49 -16.66 -4.54
C ILE A 323 7.85 -17.35 -4.38
N GLY A 324 8.91 -16.89 -5.05
CA GLY A 324 10.26 -17.42 -4.88
C GLY A 324 10.74 -17.34 -3.43
N VAL A 325 10.57 -16.18 -2.78
CA VAL A 325 10.91 -15.99 -1.36
C VAL A 325 10.17 -16.99 -0.45
N PHE A 326 8.84 -17.11 -0.58
CA PHE A 326 8.07 -18.03 0.25
C PHE A 326 8.27 -19.49 -0.13
N TRP A 327 8.56 -19.80 -1.39
CA TRP A 327 8.92 -21.14 -1.83
C TRP A 327 10.18 -21.61 -1.12
N THR A 328 11.22 -20.77 -1.05
CA THR A 328 12.43 -21.07 -0.28
C THR A 328 12.13 -21.31 1.20
N ILE A 329 11.32 -20.45 1.83
CA ILE A 329 10.93 -20.58 3.24
C ILE A 329 10.16 -21.90 3.50
N VAL A 330 9.14 -22.18 2.69
CA VAL A 330 8.30 -23.38 2.83
C VAL A 330 9.12 -24.64 2.56
N LEU A 331 9.98 -24.64 1.54
CA LEU A 331 10.83 -25.77 1.22
C LEU A 331 11.84 -26.05 2.34
N SER A 332 12.53 -25.02 2.86
CA SER A 332 13.43 -25.15 4.00
C SER A 332 12.72 -25.71 5.24
N PHE A 333 11.50 -25.24 5.49
CA PHE A 333 10.66 -25.74 6.58
C PHE A 333 10.27 -27.21 6.39
N GLN A 334 9.77 -27.58 5.21
CA GLN A 334 9.32 -28.94 4.92
C GLN A 334 10.47 -29.95 4.98
N LEU A 335 11.63 -29.61 4.41
CA LEU A 335 12.83 -30.45 4.50
C LEU A 335 13.28 -30.66 5.94
N SER A 336 13.27 -29.59 6.74
CA SER A 336 13.63 -29.68 8.17
C SER A 336 12.66 -30.57 8.95
N ALA A 337 11.35 -30.47 8.67
CA ALA A 337 10.34 -31.30 9.30
C ALA A 337 10.46 -32.77 8.88
N SER A 338 10.68 -33.06 7.59
CA SER A 338 10.81 -34.43 7.10
C SER A 338 12.08 -35.13 7.61
N GLU A 339 13.19 -34.40 7.73
CA GLU A 339 14.43 -34.95 8.30
C GLU A 339 14.32 -35.19 9.82
N ALA A 340 13.59 -34.33 10.54
CA ALA A 340 13.28 -34.60 11.94
C ALA A 340 12.48 -35.89 12.10
N GLU A 341 11.48 -36.14 11.25
CA GLU A 341 10.70 -37.38 11.27
C GLU A 341 11.54 -38.61 10.90
N SER A 342 12.34 -38.52 9.82
CA SER A 342 13.16 -39.64 9.32
C SER A 342 14.19 -40.10 10.36
N MET A 343 14.77 -39.16 11.10
CA MET A 343 15.80 -39.40 12.11
C MET A 343 15.23 -39.66 13.51
N ARG A 344 13.89 -39.71 13.67
CA ARG A 344 13.21 -39.76 14.98
C ARG A 344 13.65 -38.62 15.91
N GLY A 345 13.93 -37.46 15.32
CA GLY A 345 14.25 -36.21 16.00
C GLY A 345 13.00 -35.50 16.54
N VAL A 346 13.19 -34.26 16.99
CA VAL A 346 12.12 -33.42 17.52
C VAL A 346 11.50 -32.61 16.37
N GLU A 347 10.19 -32.75 16.17
CA GLU A 347 9.45 -31.97 15.18
C GLU A 347 9.53 -30.45 15.46
N PRO A 348 9.39 -29.60 14.44
CA PRO A 348 9.33 -28.16 14.66
C PRO A 348 8.22 -27.78 15.67
N PRO A 349 8.46 -26.82 16.58
CA PRO A 349 7.43 -26.38 17.50
C PRO A 349 6.20 -25.80 16.77
N ALA A 350 5.00 -25.98 17.33
CA ALA A 350 3.74 -25.56 16.70
C ALA A 350 3.72 -24.08 16.29
N PHE A 351 4.36 -23.19 17.05
CA PHE A 351 4.39 -21.76 16.71
C PHE A 351 5.13 -21.48 15.39
N VAL A 352 6.10 -22.33 15.01
CA VAL A 352 6.82 -22.20 13.72
C VAL A 352 5.88 -22.49 12.56
N TYR A 353 5.03 -23.51 12.67
CA TYR A 353 3.98 -23.79 11.67
C TYR A 353 3.05 -22.58 11.52
N VAL A 354 2.63 -21.99 12.65
CA VAL A 354 1.75 -20.81 12.64
C VAL A 354 2.44 -19.63 11.97
N ILE A 355 3.72 -19.36 12.26
CA ILE A 355 4.49 -18.29 11.61
C ILE A 355 4.52 -18.49 10.09
N VAL A 356 4.93 -19.66 9.61
CA VAL A 356 5.09 -19.92 8.17
C VAL A 356 3.78 -19.72 7.41
N TRP A 357 2.69 -20.35 7.85
CA TRP A 357 1.43 -20.31 7.12
C TRP A 357 0.67 -18.99 7.28
N SER A 358 0.69 -18.39 8.47
CA SER A 358 0.03 -17.09 8.67
C SER A 358 0.75 -15.97 7.92
N MET A 359 2.09 -15.97 7.91
CA MET A 359 2.85 -14.95 7.18
C MET A 359 2.72 -15.12 5.67
N LEU A 360 2.66 -16.35 5.15
CA LEU A 360 2.35 -16.61 3.74
C LEU A 360 1.00 -15.99 3.35
N ALA A 361 -0.05 -16.25 4.15
CA ALA A 361 -1.38 -15.72 3.89
C ALA A 361 -1.43 -14.18 3.99
N LEU A 362 -0.80 -13.60 5.00
CA LEU A 362 -0.77 -12.16 5.20
C LEU A 362 0.03 -11.43 4.12
N PHE A 363 1.22 -11.92 3.75
CA PHE A 363 2.01 -11.33 2.65
C PHE A 363 1.31 -11.47 1.30
N GLY A 364 0.69 -12.63 1.03
CA GLY A 364 -0.13 -12.82 -0.16
C GLY A 364 -1.30 -11.83 -0.23
N SER A 365 -1.89 -11.49 0.92
CA SER A 365 -3.00 -10.53 1.00
C SER A 365 -2.59 -9.11 0.58
N PHE A 366 -1.34 -8.67 0.82
CA PHE A 366 -0.86 -7.38 0.29
C PHE A 366 -0.88 -7.35 -1.23
N GLY A 367 -0.41 -8.43 -1.87
CA GLY A 367 -0.44 -8.56 -3.33
C GLY A 367 -1.87 -8.57 -3.87
N VAL A 368 -2.80 -9.23 -3.17
CA VAL A 368 -4.23 -9.25 -3.55
C VAL A 368 -4.87 -7.87 -3.45
N VAL A 369 -4.60 -7.09 -2.39
CA VAL A 369 -5.13 -5.72 -2.27
C VAL A 369 -4.66 -4.86 -3.45
N GLN A 370 -3.38 -4.95 -3.83
CA GLN A 370 -2.87 -4.24 -5.00
C GLN A 370 -3.48 -4.77 -6.31
N LEU A 371 -3.66 -6.08 -6.45
CA LEU A 371 -4.29 -6.70 -7.62
C LEU A 371 -5.72 -6.19 -7.82
N VAL A 372 -6.51 -6.12 -6.74
CA VAL A 372 -7.88 -5.59 -6.78
C VAL A 372 -7.88 -4.12 -7.22
N ASP A 373 -6.95 -3.32 -6.69
CA ASP A 373 -6.77 -1.93 -7.10
C ASP A 373 -6.40 -1.81 -8.60
N PHE A 374 -5.51 -2.67 -9.11
CA PHE A 374 -5.11 -2.70 -10.52
C PHE A 374 -6.24 -3.11 -11.45
N CYS A 375 -6.97 -4.15 -11.10
CA CYS A 375 -8.17 -4.59 -11.83
C CYS A 375 -9.18 -3.44 -11.90
N HIS A 376 -9.42 -2.76 -10.78
CA HIS A 376 -10.32 -1.60 -10.72
C HIS A 376 -9.86 -0.47 -11.66
N ARG A 377 -8.58 -0.08 -11.62
CA ARG A 377 -8.01 0.95 -12.51
C ARG A 377 -8.13 0.57 -13.99
N THR A 378 -7.95 -0.71 -14.31
CA THR A 378 -8.03 -1.22 -15.68
C THR A 378 -9.47 -1.18 -16.22
N CYS A 379 -10.47 -1.42 -15.37
CA CYS A 379 -11.88 -1.49 -15.79
C CYS A 379 -12.55 -0.11 -15.98
N TYR A 380 -12.24 0.89 -15.15
CA TYR A 380 -12.99 2.17 -15.14
C TYR A 380 -12.61 3.16 -16.23
N ASP A 381 -11.50 2.92 -16.93
CA ASP A 381 -10.91 3.95 -17.80
C ASP A 381 -11.40 3.92 -19.25
N VAL A 382 -12.36 3.06 -19.58
CA VAL A 382 -12.96 2.98 -20.94
C VAL A 382 -14.01 4.08 -21.18
N ALA A 383 -14.29 4.94 -20.20
CA ALA A 383 -15.37 5.92 -20.24
C ALA A 383 -15.24 7.13 -21.21
N PRO A 384 -14.06 7.65 -21.62
CA PRO A 384 -14.05 8.94 -22.34
C PRO A 384 -14.50 8.89 -23.80
N LEU A 385 -14.72 7.69 -24.39
CA LEU A 385 -15.36 7.60 -25.71
C LEU A 385 -16.88 7.68 -25.67
N ALA A 386 -17.50 7.58 -24.49
CA ALA A 386 -18.95 7.70 -24.33
C ALA A 386 -19.44 9.12 -24.63
N ASP A 387 -18.71 10.13 -24.15
CA ASP A 387 -19.09 11.54 -24.31
C ASP A 387 -18.92 12.02 -25.76
N ALA A 388 -17.98 11.42 -26.52
CA ALA A 388 -17.78 11.73 -27.93
C ALA A 388 -18.90 11.21 -28.85
N VAL A 389 -19.71 10.24 -28.39
CA VAL A 389 -20.77 9.62 -29.22
C VAL A 389 -22.16 10.19 -28.87
N GLY A 390 -22.28 11.10 -27.89
CA GLY A 390 -23.57 11.67 -27.50
C GLY A 390 -24.57 10.63 -26.98
N ASP A 391 -24.10 9.42 -26.69
CA ASP A 391 -24.92 8.32 -26.23
C ASP A 391 -25.05 8.42 -24.72
N LYS A 392 -26.10 9.13 -24.27
CA LYS A 392 -26.49 9.27 -22.85
C LYS A 392 -26.78 7.92 -22.18
N ASP A 393 -26.79 6.82 -22.94
CA ASP A 393 -27.00 5.46 -22.46
C ASP A 393 -25.71 4.63 -22.37
N PHE A 394 -24.52 5.25 -22.36
CA PHE A 394 -23.25 4.55 -22.14
C PHE A 394 -23.16 4.00 -20.71
N LYS A 395 -23.86 2.89 -20.50
CA LYS A 395 -23.67 1.93 -19.43
C LYS A 395 -22.28 1.36 -19.60
N CYS A 396 -21.29 2.04 -19.01
CA CYS A 396 -20.04 1.44 -18.59
C CYS A 396 -20.42 0.09 -17.97
N CYS A 397 -20.01 -1.03 -18.61
CA CYS A 397 -20.35 -2.45 -18.36
C CYS A 397 -21.13 -3.16 -19.51
N ARG A 398 -20.49 -3.38 -20.69
CA ARG A 398 -21.02 -4.29 -21.74
C ARG A 398 -20.28 -5.63 -21.87
N ASN A 399 -19.31 -5.93 -20.99
CA ASN A 399 -18.81 -7.29 -20.83
C ASN A 399 -19.58 -7.98 -19.69
N THR A 400 -20.53 -8.82 -20.10
CA THR A 400 -21.52 -9.52 -19.26
C THR A 400 -20.94 -10.54 -18.28
N TRP A 401 -19.64 -10.86 -18.34
CA TRP A 401 -19.06 -11.89 -17.50
C TRP A 401 -18.55 -11.41 -16.13
N TRP A 402 -18.26 -10.12 -15.95
CA TRP A 402 -17.73 -9.58 -14.68
C TRP A 402 -18.47 -8.34 -14.15
N CYS A 403 -19.41 -7.80 -14.92
CA CYS A 403 -20.02 -6.51 -14.62
C CYS A 403 -21.50 -6.45 -15.03
N THR A 404 -22.28 -7.43 -14.60
CA THR A 404 -23.74 -7.44 -14.80
C THR A 404 -24.45 -6.67 -13.68
N GLN A 405 -24.93 -5.48 -14.04
CA GLN A 405 -26.00 -4.70 -13.37
C GLN A 405 -25.78 -4.21 -11.91
N ARG A 406 -25.72 -2.87 -11.77
CA ARG A 406 -26.16 -2.03 -10.63
C ARG A 406 -25.61 -2.32 -9.22
N ARG A 407 -24.79 -3.33 -9.05
CA ARG A 407 -24.02 -3.60 -7.84
C ARG A 407 -22.61 -4.01 -8.28
N CYS A 408 -21.85 -3.07 -8.85
CA CYS A 408 -20.41 -3.17 -8.69
C CYS A 408 -20.20 -3.34 -7.19
N PHE A 409 -19.72 -4.51 -6.75
CA PHE A 409 -19.35 -4.76 -5.35
C PHE A 409 -18.56 -3.53 -4.92
N GLY A 410 -19.17 -2.70 -4.06
CA GLY A 410 -18.86 -1.28 -3.94
C GLY A 410 -17.37 -1.02 -4.09
N CYS A 411 -17.00 -0.37 -5.20
CA CYS A 411 -15.59 -0.19 -5.54
C CYS A 411 -14.87 0.34 -4.31
N PRO A 412 -13.85 -0.38 -3.79
CA PRO A 412 -13.19 0.06 -2.60
C PRO A 412 -12.62 1.45 -2.92
N SER A 413 -13.01 2.44 -2.13
CA SER A 413 -12.44 3.76 -2.26
C SER A 413 -10.92 3.63 -2.15
N ARG A 414 -10.16 4.54 -2.78
CA ARG A 414 -8.69 4.57 -2.61
C ARG A 414 -8.30 4.60 -1.12
N GLU A 415 -9.13 5.24 -0.30
CA GLU A 415 -9.02 5.21 1.16
C GLU A 415 -9.20 3.81 1.76
N ALA A 416 -10.17 3.00 1.28
CA ALA A 416 -10.35 1.62 1.74
C ALA A 416 -9.15 0.72 1.40
N ASN A 417 -8.55 0.88 0.21
CA ASN A 417 -7.33 0.15 -0.16
C ASN A 417 -6.16 0.55 0.76
N GLU A 418 -5.96 1.83 1.02
CA GLU A 418 -4.94 2.30 1.95
C GLU A 418 -5.20 1.82 3.40
N LEU A 419 -6.45 1.82 3.86
CA LEU A 419 -6.83 1.28 5.16
C LEU A 419 -6.52 -0.22 5.26
N ALA A 420 -6.79 -0.99 4.20
CA ALA A 420 -6.44 -2.41 4.16
C ALA A 420 -4.93 -2.62 4.32
N PHE A 421 -4.10 -1.81 3.64
CA PHE A 421 -2.65 -1.87 3.81
C PHE A 421 -2.19 -1.52 5.24
N ILE A 422 -2.77 -0.49 5.86
CA ILE A 422 -2.44 -0.10 7.24
C ILE A 422 -2.77 -1.25 8.20
N VAL A 423 -3.98 -1.83 8.08
CA VAL A 423 -4.43 -2.94 8.95
C VAL A 423 -3.60 -4.19 8.73
N LEU A 424 -3.29 -4.57 7.48
CA LEU A 424 -2.44 -5.71 7.17
C LEU A 424 -1.02 -5.53 7.73
N SER A 425 -0.43 -4.33 7.60
CA SER A 425 0.91 -4.02 8.12
C SER A 425 0.98 -4.16 9.63
N LEU A 426 0.01 -3.59 10.33
CA LEU A 426 -0.10 -3.70 11.78
C LEU A 426 -0.28 -5.16 12.21
N SER A 427 -1.22 -5.87 11.58
CA SER A 427 -1.58 -7.24 11.95
C SER A 427 -0.41 -8.21 11.73
N ALA A 428 0.26 -8.14 10.58
CA ALA A 428 1.37 -9.05 10.26
C ALA A 428 2.57 -8.86 11.19
N LYS A 429 2.96 -7.61 11.44
CA LYS A 429 4.08 -7.28 12.34
C LYS A 429 3.76 -7.62 13.80
N ALA A 430 2.56 -7.30 14.27
CA ALA A 430 2.13 -7.64 15.62
C ALA A 430 2.09 -9.16 15.81
N LEU A 431 1.47 -9.90 14.88
CA LEU A 431 1.39 -11.36 14.95
C LEU A 431 2.78 -12.00 15.00
N LEU A 432 3.68 -11.64 14.08
CA LEU A 432 5.04 -12.19 14.06
C LEU A 432 5.82 -11.85 15.34
N SER A 433 5.76 -10.60 15.79
CA SER A 433 6.46 -10.17 17.01
C SER A 433 5.97 -10.91 18.23
N LEU A 434 4.66 -11.05 18.39
CA LEU A 434 4.05 -11.70 19.54
C LEU A 434 4.35 -13.20 19.55
N LEU A 435 4.28 -13.88 18.40
CA LEU A 435 4.63 -15.30 18.29
C LEU A 435 6.10 -15.56 18.62
N VAL A 436 7.01 -14.71 18.13
CA VAL A 436 8.44 -14.82 18.46
C VAL A 436 8.68 -14.52 19.93
N ALA A 437 8.12 -13.43 20.46
CA ALA A 437 8.32 -13.05 21.86
C ALA A 437 7.74 -14.09 22.83
N SER A 438 6.51 -14.57 22.61
CA SER A 438 5.88 -15.52 23.53
C SER A 438 6.59 -16.86 23.59
N ASN A 439 7.24 -17.29 22.50
CA ASN A 439 7.86 -18.62 22.43
C ASN A 439 9.37 -18.61 22.60
N LEU A 440 10.05 -17.52 22.23
CA LEU A 440 11.52 -17.46 22.27
C LEU A 440 12.05 -16.47 23.31
N PHE A 441 11.26 -15.48 23.72
CA PHE A 441 11.69 -14.49 24.72
C PHE A 441 11.20 -14.82 26.13
N MET A 442 10.01 -15.43 26.24
CA MET A 442 9.35 -15.71 27.53
C MET A 442 9.43 -17.17 27.98
N ALA A 443 9.97 -18.05 27.15
CA ALA A 443 10.23 -19.45 27.49
C ALA A 443 11.74 -19.71 27.46
N PRO A 444 12.51 -19.16 28.43
CA PRO A 444 13.94 -19.36 28.51
C PRO A 444 14.33 -20.82 28.77
#